data_AF-A0A2C9KWG4-F1
#
_entry.id   AF-A0A2C9KWG4-F1
#
_cell.length_a   1.000
_cell.length_b   1.000
_cell.length_c   1.000
_cell.angle_alpha   90.00
_cell.angle_beta   90.00
_cell.angle_gamma   90.00
#
_symmetry.space_group_name_H-M   'P 1'
#
loop_
_entity.id
_entity.type
_entity.pdbx_description
1 polymer ?
#
loop_
_entity_poly.entity_id
_entity_poly.type
_entity_poly.pdbx_seq_one_letter_code
_entity_poly.pdbx_strand_id
1 'polypeptide(L)'
;MSVISNQPEISIATTQPEQEVKNEDIVEENVKRESSSAAGVGELEITPVSAAIARHLGIDLTPEGKAARNRRGIALIIHGAPLSGKTGTAVALAKHYEAALLTLDGIVCDAIANGNTPAGLRARELCLEAAKKKAEELKESEIVEGDKKIGLSVEQVTAHTQGTGESYSQE
;
A
#
# COMPACT_ATOMS: atom_id res chain seq x y z
N MET A 1 -30.02 -56.25 -42.43
CA MET A 1 -31.35 -56.89 -42.34
C MET A 1 -32.21 -55.99 -41.47
N SER A 2 -33.18 -55.32 -42.08
CA SER A 2 -34.13 -54.42 -41.43
C SER A 2 -35.30 -55.25 -40.90
N VAL A 3 -35.79 -54.96 -39.70
CA VAL A 3 -37.18 -55.18 -39.31
C VAL A 3 -37.59 -54.12 -38.28
N ILE A 4 -38.62 -53.39 -38.68
CA ILE A 4 -39.36 -52.34 -37.96
C ILE A 4 -40.62 -52.97 -37.33
N SER A 5 -41.21 -52.23 -36.37
CA SER A 5 -42.56 -52.35 -35.79
C SER A 5 -42.70 -53.35 -34.64
N ASN A 6 -43.42 -53.05 -33.54
CA ASN A 6 -44.50 -52.09 -33.34
C ASN A 6 -44.68 -51.86 -31.82
N GLN A 7 -44.95 -50.61 -31.39
CA GLN A 7 -45.61 -50.32 -30.10
C GLN A 7 -47.11 -50.63 -30.22
N PRO A 8 -47.84 -50.81 -29.10
CA PRO A 8 -48.76 -49.73 -28.73
C PRO A 8 -48.85 -49.43 -27.22
N GLU A 9 -49.22 -48.18 -26.98
CA GLU A 9 -49.48 -47.50 -25.71
C GLU A 9 -50.64 -48.13 -24.91
N ILE A 10 -50.54 -48.11 -23.58
CA ILE A 10 -51.71 -48.13 -22.69
C ILE A 10 -51.53 -47.03 -21.64
N SER A 11 -52.36 -46.01 -21.81
CA SER A 11 -52.66 -44.92 -20.90
C SER A 11 -53.58 -45.41 -19.77
N ILE A 12 -53.19 -45.16 -18.53
CA ILE A 12 -54.13 -45.15 -17.40
C ILE A 12 -53.75 -43.99 -16.48
N ALA A 13 -54.47 -42.88 -16.62
CA ALA A 13 -54.54 -41.85 -15.60
C ALA A 13 -55.26 -42.42 -14.36
N THR A 14 -54.92 -41.92 -13.15
CA THR A 14 -55.87 -41.35 -12.17
C THR A 14 -55.22 -41.26 -10.77
N THR A 15 -55.21 -40.02 -10.26
CA THR A 15 -55.26 -39.56 -8.84
C THR A 15 -54.11 -39.82 -7.86
N GLN A 16 -53.46 -38.71 -7.46
CA GLN A 16 -53.03 -38.49 -6.07
C GLN A 16 -54.27 -38.33 -5.16
N PRO A 17 -54.17 -38.57 -3.85
CA PRO A 17 -53.79 -37.45 -2.98
C PRO A 17 -52.79 -37.82 -1.87
N GLU A 18 -52.09 -36.77 -1.44
CA GLU A 18 -51.22 -36.68 -0.26
C GLU A 18 -51.93 -37.12 1.02
N GLN A 19 -51.20 -37.78 1.93
CA GLN A 19 -51.35 -37.59 3.38
C GLN A 19 -50.09 -38.02 4.15
N GLU A 20 -49.86 -37.26 5.22
CA GLU A 20 -48.63 -36.97 5.97
C GLU A 20 -48.33 -37.97 7.11
N VAL A 21 -47.10 -37.90 7.66
CA VAL A 21 -46.69 -38.14 9.08
C VAL A 21 -45.69 -39.29 9.40
N LYS A 22 -44.43 -38.87 9.65
CA LYS A 22 -43.44 -39.21 10.72
C LYS A 22 -42.94 -40.65 11.00
N ASN A 23 -41.62 -40.87 10.94
CA ASN A 23 -40.64 -40.81 12.07
C ASN A 23 -39.26 -41.40 11.66
N GLU A 24 -38.20 -40.63 11.95
CA GLU A 24 -36.88 -40.98 12.58
C GLU A 24 -36.17 -42.29 12.10
N ASP A 25 -34.91 -42.34 11.65
CA ASP A 25 -33.69 -41.85 12.33
C ASP A 25 -32.37 -42.05 11.52
N ILE A 26 -31.38 -41.18 11.79
CA ILE A 26 -29.89 -41.32 11.68
C ILE A 26 -29.13 -40.96 10.38
N VAL A 27 -28.81 -39.66 10.27
CA VAL A 27 -27.47 -39.00 10.15
C VAL A 27 -26.26 -39.79 9.62
N GLU A 28 -25.65 -39.30 8.51
CA GLU A 28 -24.19 -39.09 8.45
C GLU A 28 -23.87 -37.71 7.84
N GLU A 29 -23.23 -36.90 8.68
CA GLU A 29 -22.88 -35.50 8.53
C GLU A 29 -21.50 -35.41 7.85
N ASN A 30 -21.43 -34.77 6.68
CA ASN A 30 -20.16 -34.31 6.12
C ASN A 30 -20.21 -32.78 5.92
N VAL A 31 -20.40 -32.08 7.03
CA VAL A 31 -20.20 -30.63 7.10
C VAL A 31 -18.70 -30.39 7.10
N LYS A 32 -18.17 -30.08 5.93
CA LYS A 32 -16.88 -29.41 5.76
C LYS A 32 -16.95 -28.10 6.54
N ARG A 33 -16.45 -28.11 7.78
CA ARG A 33 -16.29 -26.92 8.61
C ARG A 33 -15.26 -26.02 7.96
N GLU A 34 -15.73 -25.11 7.12
CA GLU A 34 -15.00 -23.90 6.84
C GLU A 34 -15.04 -23.08 8.13
N SER A 35 -13.94 -23.09 8.88
CA SER A 35 -13.77 -22.24 10.04
C SER A 35 -13.64 -20.79 9.59
N SER A 36 -14.78 -20.14 9.29
CA SER A 36 -14.87 -18.70 9.03
C SER A 36 -14.77 -17.87 10.32
N SER A 37 -14.19 -18.42 11.38
CA SER A 37 -14.15 -17.82 12.71
C SER A 37 -12.96 -16.87 12.88
N ALA A 38 -12.81 -15.90 11.99
CA ALA A 38 -11.97 -14.72 12.21
C ALA A 38 -12.24 -13.63 11.16
N ALA A 39 -13.47 -13.50 10.66
CA ALA A 39 -13.84 -12.30 9.93
C ALA A 39 -13.75 -11.12 10.90
N GLY A 40 -12.65 -10.38 10.83
CA GLY A 40 -12.40 -9.23 11.68
C GLY A 40 -13.56 -8.25 11.53
N VAL A 41 -14.36 -8.11 12.59
CA VAL A 41 -15.33 -7.00 12.66
C VAL A 41 -14.50 -5.73 12.53
N GLY A 42 -14.74 -4.96 11.47
CA GLY A 42 -14.16 -3.64 11.27
C GLY A 42 -14.48 -2.71 12.44
N GLU A 43 -14.00 -1.48 12.38
CA GLU A 43 -14.29 -0.49 13.42
C GLU A 43 -15.80 -0.24 13.49
N LEU A 44 -16.45 -0.84 14.49
CA LEU A 44 -17.88 -0.70 14.72
C LEU A 44 -18.11 0.34 15.81
N GLU A 45 -19.01 1.28 15.54
CA GLU A 45 -19.49 2.23 16.53
C GLU A 45 -20.19 1.48 17.68
N ILE A 46 -19.93 1.92 18.92
CA ILE A 46 -20.53 1.32 20.10
C ILE A 46 -21.92 1.91 20.28
N THR A 47 -22.91 1.23 19.69
CA THR A 47 -24.33 1.50 19.87
C THR A 47 -24.93 0.42 20.79
N PRO A 48 -26.08 0.66 21.44
CA PRO A 48 -26.73 -0.37 22.25
C PRO A 48 -27.01 -1.67 21.49
N VAL A 49 -27.36 -1.57 20.20
CA VAL A 49 -27.63 -2.70 19.31
C VAL A 49 -26.35 -3.48 18.99
N SER A 50 -25.27 -2.78 18.58
CA SER A 50 -23.99 -3.45 18.31
C SER A 50 -23.39 -4.09 19.57
N ALA A 51 -23.57 -3.47 20.74
CA ALA A 51 -23.15 -4.03 22.02
C ALA A 51 -23.93 -5.30 22.41
N ALA A 52 -25.26 -5.33 22.19
CA ALA A 52 -26.07 -6.51 22.45
C ALA A 52 -25.68 -7.69 21.54
N ILE A 53 -25.50 -7.43 20.24
CA ILE A 53 -25.04 -8.44 19.27
C ILE A 53 -23.65 -8.95 19.65
N ALA A 54 -22.72 -8.06 19.99
CA ALA A 54 -21.38 -8.46 20.35
C ALA A 54 -21.35 -9.32 21.63
N ARG A 55 -22.13 -8.98 22.66
CA ARG A 55 -22.27 -9.82 23.87
C ARG A 55 -22.84 -11.19 23.53
N HIS A 56 -23.86 -11.24 22.67
CA HIS A 56 -24.45 -12.50 22.23
C HIS A 56 -23.46 -13.38 21.45
N LEU A 57 -22.59 -12.76 20.64
CA LEU A 57 -21.56 -13.44 19.84
C LEU A 57 -20.22 -13.65 20.57
N GLY A 58 -20.11 -13.25 21.84
CA GLY A 58 -18.86 -13.33 22.59
C GLY A 58 -17.74 -12.42 22.07
N ILE A 59 -18.08 -11.35 21.35
CA ILE A 59 -17.15 -10.37 20.80
C ILE A 59 -16.94 -9.26 21.83
N ASP A 60 -15.68 -9.06 22.24
CA ASP A 60 -15.32 -7.98 23.14
C ASP A 60 -15.13 -6.66 22.38
N LEU A 61 -16.03 -5.69 22.62
CA LEU A 61 -15.98 -4.35 22.02
C LEU A 61 -15.26 -3.31 22.90
N THR A 62 -14.81 -3.68 24.10
CA THR A 62 -14.09 -2.75 24.97
C THR A 62 -12.79 -2.28 24.32
N PRO A 63 -12.27 -1.10 24.67
CA PRO A 63 -10.95 -0.65 24.21
C PRO A 63 -9.86 -1.70 24.49
N GLU A 64 -9.94 -2.38 25.62
CA GLU A 64 -9.05 -3.47 26.03
C GLU A 64 -9.22 -4.72 25.15
N GLY A 65 -10.45 -5.12 24.83
CA GLY A 65 -10.77 -6.22 23.92
C GLY A 65 -10.33 -5.96 22.48
N LYS A 66 -10.52 -4.73 22.00
CA LYS A 66 -10.00 -4.23 20.73
C LYS A 66 -8.46 -4.29 20.71
N ALA A 67 -7.82 -3.79 21.76
CA ALA A 67 -6.38 -3.86 21.91
C ALA A 67 -5.88 -5.30 22.00
N ALA A 68 -6.58 -6.19 22.71
CA ALA A 68 -6.24 -7.60 22.84
C ALA A 68 -6.31 -8.33 21.49
N ARG A 69 -7.31 -8.03 20.64
CA ARG A 69 -7.36 -8.51 19.25
C ARG A 69 -6.14 -8.04 18.45
N ASN A 70 -5.79 -6.76 18.56
CA ASN A 70 -4.61 -6.20 17.87
C ASN A 70 -3.27 -6.74 18.42
N ARG A 71 -3.26 -7.29 19.63
CA ARG A 71 -2.09 -7.92 20.28
C ARG A 71 -1.92 -9.41 19.97
N ARG A 72 -2.85 -10.06 19.25
CA ARG A 72 -2.75 -11.49 18.88
C ARG A 72 -1.82 -11.79 17.70
N GLY A 73 -1.11 -10.80 17.17
CA GLY A 73 -0.20 -10.94 16.03
C GLY A 73 1.28 -10.71 16.37
N ILE A 74 2.15 -10.97 15.39
CA ILE A 74 3.58 -10.66 15.43
C ILE A 74 3.82 -9.36 14.67
N ALA A 75 4.62 -8.45 15.23
CA ALA A 75 5.06 -7.24 14.55
C ALA A 75 6.58 -7.28 14.30
N LEU A 76 7.01 -6.87 13.10
CA LEU A 76 8.42 -6.79 12.73
C LEU A 76 8.84 -5.32 12.63
N ILE A 77 9.89 -4.95 13.37
CA ILE A 77 10.49 -3.61 13.31
C ILE A 77 11.86 -3.74 12.64
N ILE A 78 12.02 -3.10 11.50
CA ILE A 78 13.27 -3.11 10.75
C ILE A 78 13.94 -1.76 10.92
N HIS A 79 15.05 -1.74 11.63
CA HIS A 79 15.83 -0.54 11.91
C HIS A 79 17.22 -0.62 11.28
N GLY A 80 17.84 0.53 11.06
CA GLY A 80 19.16 0.63 10.47
C GLY A 80 19.47 2.05 10.02
N ALA A 81 20.73 2.29 9.64
CA ALA A 81 21.15 3.58 9.10
C ALA A 81 20.36 3.95 7.82
N PRO A 82 20.36 5.25 7.44
CA PRO A 82 19.94 5.63 6.09
C PRO A 82 20.68 4.80 5.03
N LEU A 83 19.98 4.44 3.95
CA LEU A 83 20.50 3.60 2.84
C LEU A 83 20.96 2.16 3.20
N SER A 84 20.74 1.67 4.43
CA SER A 84 21.13 0.29 4.83
C SER A 84 20.27 -0.83 4.22
N GLY A 85 19.41 -0.53 3.24
CA GLY A 85 18.49 -1.50 2.63
C GLY A 85 17.25 -1.85 3.44
N LYS A 86 17.01 -1.22 4.61
CA LYS A 86 15.86 -1.48 5.50
C LYS A 86 14.50 -1.53 4.78
N THR A 87 14.26 -0.61 3.85
CA THR A 87 13.01 -0.55 3.06
C THR A 87 12.87 -1.75 2.14
N GLY A 88 13.95 -2.17 1.47
CA GLY A 88 13.94 -3.34 0.60
C GLY A 88 13.66 -4.63 1.37
N THR A 89 14.32 -4.81 2.52
CA THR A 89 14.06 -5.94 3.42
C THR A 89 12.62 -5.95 3.94
N ALA A 90 12.08 -4.78 4.30
CA ALA A 90 10.70 -4.65 4.75
C ALA A 90 9.69 -5.07 3.69
N VAL A 91 9.89 -4.63 2.44
CA VAL A 91 9.05 -5.01 1.30
C VAL A 91 9.12 -6.51 1.04
N ALA A 92 10.31 -7.11 1.11
CA ALA A 92 10.48 -8.55 0.89
C ALA A 92 9.75 -9.38 1.95
N LEU A 93 9.91 -9.02 3.24
CA LEU A 93 9.23 -9.70 4.34
C LEU A 93 7.71 -9.51 4.29
N ALA A 94 7.23 -8.30 3.97
CA ALA A 94 5.80 -8.03 3.83
C ALA A 94 5.16 -8.87 2.73
N LYS A 95 5.83 -9.02 1.59
CA LYS A 95 5.36 -9.88 0.49
C LYS A 95 5.37 -11.36 0.88
N HIS A 96 6.43 -11.82 1.55
CA HIS A 96 6.58 -13.23 1.92
C HIS A 96 5.55 -13.68 2.96
N TYR A 97 5.23 -12.82 3.93
CA TYR A 97 4.28 -13.13 5.01
C TYR A 97 2.89 -12.52 4.81
N GLU A 98 2.61 -11.96 3.63
CA GLU A 98 1.37 -11.24 3.31
C GLU A 98 0.99 -10.21 4.41
N ALA A 99 1.99 -9.52 4.93
CA ALA A 99 1.84 -8.58 6.03
C ALA A 99 1.64 -7.15 5.53
N ALA A 100 0.96 -6.34 6.35
CA ALA A 100 0.89 -4.91 6.14
C ALA A 100 2.28 -4.28 6.30
N LEU A 101 2.65 -3.41 5.36
CA LEU A 101 3.91 -2.64 5.40
C LEU A 101 3.60 -1.20 5.79
N LEU A 102 4.23 -0.72 6.85
CA LEU A 102 4.15 0.68 7.30
C LEU A 102 5.55 1.26 7.36
N THR A 103 5.73 2.47 6.81
CA THR A 103 6.98 3.22 6.93
C THR A 103 6.73 4.54 7.66
N LEU A 104 7.57 4.84 8.63
CA LEU A 104 7.39 6.02 9.49
C LEU A 104 7.52 7.32 8.72
N ASP A 105 8.48 7.39 7.80
CA ASP A 105 8.67 8.53 6.91
C ASP A 105 7.45 8.77 6.02
N GLY A 106 6.87 7.72 5.45
CA GLY A 106 5.65 7.79 4.65
C GLY A 106 4.47 8.36 5.44
N ILE A 107 4.25 7.84 6.65
CA ILE A 107 3.18 8.33 7.54
C ILE A 107 3.40 9.79 7.93
N VAL A 108 4.64 10.17 8.27
CA VAL A 108 4.96 11.55 8.65
C VAL A 108 4.81 12.50 7.45
N CYS A 109 5.27 12.12 6.27
CA CYS A 109 5.10 12.91 5.05
C CYS A 109 3.63 13.11 4.70
N ASP A 110 2.81 12.05 4.79
CA ASP A 110 1.37 12.14 4.57
C ASP A 110 0.69 13.06 5.60
N ALA A 111 1.07 12.95 6.88
CA ALA A 111 0.58 13.83 7.93
C ALA A 111 0.97 15.31 7.71
N ILE A 112 2.14 15.59 7.14
CA ILE A 112 2.56 16.96 6.79
C ILE A 112 1.77 17.48 5.58
N ALA A 113 1.53 16.63 4.57
CA ALA A 113 0.84 17.02 3.35
C ALA A 113 -0.67 17.23 3.57
N ASN A 114 -1.30 16.27 4.25
CA ASN A 114 -2.76 16.10 4.31
C ASN A 114 -3.33 16.20 5.73
N GLY A 115 -2.48 16.18 6.76
CA GLY A 115 -2.94 16.19 8.15
C GLY A 115 -3.55 17.52 8.58
N ASN A 116 -4.72 17.46 9.22
CA ASN A 116 -5.42 18.62 9.78
C ASN A 116 -5.27 18.74 11.31
N THR A 117 -4.29 18.05 11.89
CA THR A 117 -3.97 18.19 13.31
C THR A 117 -3.19 19.49 13.52
N PRO A 118 -3.25 20.13 14.70
CA PRO A 118 -2.45 21.32 14.99
C PRO A 118 -0.95 21.10 14.76
N ALA A 119 -0.45 19.89 15.03
CA ALA A 119 0.94 19.52 14.77
C ALA A 119 1.24 19.40 13.26
N GLY A 120 0.34 18.80 12.47
CA GLY A 120 0.49 18.69 11.02
C GLY A 120 0.47 20.06 10.33
N LEU A 121 -0.45 20.94 10.72
CA LEU A 121 -0.52 22.31 10.20
C LEU A 121 0.77 23.09 10.50
N ARG A 122 1.26 23.02 11.75
CA ARG A 122 2.51 23.68 12.15
C ARG A 122 3.72 23.11 11.40
N ALA A 123 3.81 21.78 11.26
CA ALA A 123 4.89 21.15 10.51
C ALA A 123 4.88 21.59 9.04
N ARG A 124 3.70 21.67 8.42
CA ARG A 124 3.52 22.15 7.05
C ARG A 124 3.97 23.60 6.89
N GLU A 125 3.61 24.49 7.81
CA GLU A 125 4.06 25.89 7.81
C GLU A 125 5.59 25.98 7.87
N LEU A 126 6.22 25.28 8.82
CA LEU A 126 7.68 25.24 8.97
C LEU A 126 8.37 24.67 7.72
N CYS A 127 7.80 23.62 7.12
CA CYS A 127 8.32 23.05 5.87
C CYS A 127 8.21 24.03 4.70
N LEU A 128 7.12 24.79 4.60
CA LEU A 128 6.94 25.82 3.57
C LEU A 128 7.93 26.97 3.74
N GLU A 129 8.15 27.43 4.97
CA GLU A 129 9.16 28.45 5.28
C GLU A 129 10.57 27.97 4.94
N ALA A 130 10.93 26.76 5.38
CA ALA A 130 12.22 26.16 5.07
C ALA A 130 12.43 25.97 3.56
N ALA A 131 11.39 25.56 2.82
CA ALA A 131 11.44 25.41 1.38
C ALA A 131 11.66 26.75 0.65
N LYS A 132 10.99 27.83 1.09
CA LYS A 132 11.21 29.19 0.56
C LYS A 132 12.63 29.65 0.80
N LYS A 133 13.12 29.54 2.03
CA LYS A 133 14.50 29.92 2.39
C LYS A 133 15.53 29.16 1.56
N LYS A 134 15.35 27.84 1.42
CA LYS A 134 16.25 27.01 0.60
C LYS A 134 16.21 27.40 -0.88
N ALA A 135 15.05 27.79 -1.40
CA ALA A 135 14.93 28.24 -2.79
C ALA A 135 15.61 29.59 -3.03
N GLU A 136 15.62 30.49 -2.05
CA GLU A 136 16.36 31.76 -2.09
C GLU A 136 17.88 31.50 -2.03
N GLU A 137 18.35 30.67 -1.09
CA GLU A 137 19.76 30.28 -0.98
C GLU A 137 20.29 29.65 -2.28
N LEU A 138 19.48 28.80 -2.93
CA LEU A 138 19.85 28.20 -4.22
C LEU A 138 19.94 29.25 -5.34
N LYS A 139 18.99 30.18 -5.43
CA LYS A 139 19.03 31.28 -6.43
C LYS A 139 20.24 32.19 -6.22
N GLU A 140 20.57 32.52 -4.98
CA GLU A 140 21.74 33.32 -4.66
C GLU A 140 23.05 32.57 -4.97
N SER A 141 23.09 31.25 -4.75
CA SER A 141 24.24 30.42 -5.10
C SER A 141 24.45 30.25 -6.62
N GLU A 142 23.38 30.25 -7.41
CA GLU A 142 23.44 30.21 -8.89
C GLU A 142 23.95 31.52 -9.50
N ILE A 143 23.68 32.67 -8.86
CA ILE A 143 24.18 33.98 -9.30
C ILE A 143 25.70 34.10 -9.10
N VAL A 144 26.26 33.47 -8.06
CA VAL A 144 27.71 33.51 -7.78
C VAL A 144 28.55 32.63 -8.72
N GLU A 145 27.97 31.56 -9.30
CA GLU A 145 28.65 30.78 -10.36
C GLU A 145 28.46 31.37 -11.77
N GLY A 146 27.44 32.21 -11.98
CA GLY A 146 27.20 32.91 -13.25
C GLY A 146 28.20 34.03 -13.56
N ASP A 147 28.82 34.65 -12.55
CA ASP A 147 29.75 35.78 -12.73
C ASP A 147 31.22 35.39 -12.99
N LYS A 148 31.54 34.08 -13.13
CA LYS A 148 32.91 33.62 -13.46
C LYS A 148 33.14 33.20 -14.92
N LYS A 149 32.16 33.33 -15.81
CA LYS A 149 32.38 33.14 -17.25
C LYS A 149 31.52 34.11 -18.06
N ILE A 150 32.16 35.15 -18.59
CA ILE A 150 32.32 35.48 -20.02
C ILE A 150 32.86 36.91 -20.07
N GLY A 151 34.16 37.04 -19.82
CA GLY A 151 34.96 38.20 -20.19
C GLY A 151 36.05 37.71 -21.13
N LEU A 152 35.70 37.34 -22.36
CA LEU A 152 36.69 37.17 -23.42
C LEU A 152 37.09 38.58 -23.87
N SER A 153 38.16 39.13 -23.29
CA SER A 153 38.79 40.33 -23.84
C SER A 153 39.51 39.97 -25.14
N VAL A 154 39.25 40.76 -26.18
CA VAL A 154 39.70 40.58 -27.57
C VAL A 154 41.25 40.62 -27.70
N GLU A 155 41.95 41.09 -26.66
CA GLU A 155 43.40 41.30 -26.66
C GLU A 155 44.24 40.00 -26.61
N GLN A 156 43.70 38.89 -26.09
CA GLN A 156 44.43 37.62 -26.03
C GLN A 156 44.48 36.84 -27.36
N VAL A 157 43.58 37.15 -28.32
CA VAL A 157 43.55 36.47 -29.63
C VAL A 157 44.67 36.99 -30.55
N THR A 158 45.07 38.25 -30.40
CA THR A 158 46.11 38.90 -31.25
C THR A 158 47.55 38.48 -30.94
N ALA A 159 47.82 37.83 -29.80
CA ALA A 159 49.18 37.40 -29.44
C ALA A 159 49.65 36.13 -30.17
N HIS A 160 48.76 35.34 -30.77
CA HIS A 160 49.10 34.06 -31.41
C HIS A 160 49.36 34.12 -32.93
N THR A 161 49.18 35.27 -33.58
CA THR A 161 49.39 35.41 -35.04
C THR A 161 50.79 35.87 -35.44
N GLN A 162 51.71 36.10 -34.49
CA GLN A 162 53.09 36.50 -34.78
C GLN A 162 54.05 35.38 -34.38
N GLY A 163 54.26 34.40 -35.25
CA GLY A 163 55.25 33.37 -34.96
C GLY A 163 55.22 32.14 -35.86
N THR A 164 55.13 32.30 -37.18
CA THR A 164 55.61 31.27 -38.12
C THR A 164 56.31 31.96 -39.28
N GLY A 165 57.63 32.06 -39.15
CA GLY A 165 58.51 32.64 -40.14
C GLY A 165 59.93 32.14 -39.93
N GLU A 166 60.13 30.82 -40.05
CA GLU A 166 61.46 30.23 -40.19
C GLU A 166 61.52 29.46 -41.51
N SER A 167 62.27 30.02 -42.45
CA SER A 167 62.77 29.34 -43.64
C SER A 167 64.19 29.84 -43.93
N TYR A 168 65.07 28.89 -44.33
CA TYR A 168 66.47 29.01 -44.78
C TYR A 168 67.53 29.12 -43.64
N SER A 169 68.65 28.39 -43.58
CA SER A 169 69.54 27.83 -44.64
C SER A 169 70.46 26.69 -44.12
N GLN A 170 70.98 25.89 -45.08
CA GLN A 170 72.32 25.23 -45.26
C GLN A 170 73.26 25.13 -44.02
N GLU A 171 73.94 24.01 -43.74
CA GLU A 171 74.89 23.20 -44.54
C GLU A 171 74.81 21.70 -44.24
#